data_AF-A0A7X7GTH6-F1
#
_entry.id   AF-A0A7X7GTH6-F1
#
_cell.length_a   1.000
_cell.length_b   1.000
_cell.length_c   1.000
_cell.angle_alpha   90.00
_cell.angle_beta   90.00
_cell.angle_gamma   90.00
#
_symmetry.space_group_name_H-M   'P 1'
#
loop_
_entity.id
_entity.type
_entity.pdbx_description
1 polymer ?
#
loop_
_entity_poly.entity_id
_entity_poly.type
_entity_poly.pdbx_seq_one_letter_code
_entity_poly.pdbx_strand_id
1 'polypeptide(L)'
;MSFLRTRLLRLAALAALSSTLIGCGDAEEGDAGAGGGMTDPEAPASCDILASVTGTYTVTGDPTDNEHRGATTNDHQRGTIVVADDFGIDFDEGIAFSGADIATCYDRTNQDHDRRIQVSYDSDDSGRVINLYLTAEGDVDEVQFRHSNEGVNVRALVSKD
;
A
#
# COMPACT_ATOMS: atom_id res chain seq x y z
N MET A 1 -5.29 -39.78 49.59
CA MET A 1 -4.03 -40.45 49.20
C MET A 1 -3.61 -39.84 47.86
N SER A 2 -2.84 -38.76 47.84
CA SER A 2 -1.38 -38.69 48.02
C SER A 2 -0.61 -38.88 46.69
N PHE A 3 -0.24 -37.72 46.12
CA PHE A 3 0.99 -37.38 45.37
C PHE A 3 1.49 -38.23 44.19
N LEU A 4 1.62 -37.58 43.02
CA LEU A 4 2.75 -37.76 42.09
C LEU A 4 2.91 -36.45 41.27
N ARG A 5 3.75 -35.51 41.71
CA ARG A 5 5.16 -35.30 41.32
C ARG A 5 5.37 -34.40 40.09
N THR A 6 5.48 -33.12 40.41
CA THR A 6 6.32 -32.05 39.84
C THR A 6 7.60 -32.52 39.14
N ARG A 7 7.82 -32.09 37.88
CA ARG A 7 9.09 -31.87 37.16
C ARG A 7 8.74 -31.03 35.92
N LEU A 8 9.48 -30.04 35.43
CA LEU A 8 10.74 -29.41 35.79
C LEU A 8 10.75 -28.06 35.04
N LEU A 9 11.01 -26.95 35.72
CA LEU A 9 11.37 -25.67 35.10
C LEU A 9 12.63 -25.86 34.25
N ARG A 10 12.63 -25.39 33.00
CA ARG A 10 13.87 -25.06 32.27
C ARG A 10 14.04 -23.55 32.23
N LEU A 11 15.04 -23.12 32.99
CA LEU A 11 15.63 -21.79 33.04
C LEU A 11 16.69 -21.65 31.94
N ALA A 12 17.02 -20.39 31.63
CA ALA A 12 18.15 -19.87 30.82
C ALA A 12 17.92 -19.82 29.30
N ALA A 13 18.29 -18.75 28.58
CA ALA A 13 19.40 -17.85 28.82
C ALA A 13 19.14 -16.39 28.41
N LEU A 14 19.71 -15.50 29.22
CA LEU A 14 19.95 -14.08 28.95
C LEU A 14 21.18 -13.98 28.03
N ALA A 15 21.09 -13.22 26.94
CA ALA A 15 22.27 -12.74 26.21
C ALA A 15 22.00 -11.33 25.68
N ALA A 16 22.57 -10.35 26.37
CA ALA A 16 22.80 -9.02 25.85
C ALA A 16 24.21 -8.99 25.24
N LEU A 17 24.37 -8.39 24.06
CA LEU A 17 25.63 -7.80 23.63
C LEU A 17 25.35 -6.69 22.61
N SER A 18 25.56 -5.47 23.11
CA SER A 18 25.80 -4.25 22.34
C SER A 18 27.15 -4.38 21.61
N SER A 19 27.25 -3.88 20.37
CA SER A 19 28.51 -3.38 19.81
C SER A 19 28.24 -2.46 18.62
N THR A 20 28.58 -1.20 18.85
CA THR A 20 28.70 -0.09 17.92
C THR A 20 30.00 -0.17 17.12
N LEU A 21 29.99 0.45 15.93
CA LEU A 21 31.10 1.05 15.16
C LEU A 21 32.05 0.17 14.31
N ILE A 22 32.10 0.49 13.00
CA ILE A 22 33.22 0.88 12.10
C ILE A 22 32.51 1.25 10.76
N GLY A 23 32.45 2.49 10.28
CA GLY A 23 33.54 3.38 9.82
C GLY A 23 34.09 2.86 8.48
N CYS A 24 34.31 3.58 7.38
CA CYS A 24 34.37 5.00 7.05
C CYS A 24 34.46 5.09 5.50
N GLY A 25 34.09 6.23 4.94
CA GLY A 25 34.23 6.55 3.53
C GLY A 25 33.91 8.03 3.33
N ASP A 26 34.82 8.87 3.82
CA ASP A 26 34.85 10.32 3.63
C ASP A 26 34.79 10.72 2.15
N ALA A 27 33.95 11.71 1.84
CA ALA A 27 34.26 12.75 0.85
C ALA A 27 33.37 13.98 1.07
N GLU A 28 33.95 14.93 1.80
CA GLU A 28 33.96 16.38 1.54
C GLU A 28 32.66 17.20 1.66
N GLU A 29 32.78 18.25 2.47
CA GLU A 29 31.79 19.24 2.86
C GLU A 29 31.23 20.06 1.68
N GLY A 30 29.91 20.31 1.75
CA GLY A 30 29.21 21.32 0.97
C GLY A 30 28.17 22.00 1.86
N ASP A 31 28.57 23.16 2.37
CA ASP A 31 27.86 24.12 3.18
C ASP A 31 26.48 24.57 2.64
N ALA A 32 25.61 24.93 3.59
CA ALA A 32 24.43 25.80 3.48
C ALA A 32 23.30 25.43 2.50
N GLY A 33 22.20 24.94 3.08
CA GLY A 33 20.88 25.01 2.45
C GLY A 33 19.77 24.42 3.30
N ALA A 34 19.25 25.20 4.25
CA ALA A 34 17.89 25.00 4.73
C ALA A 34 16.91 25.29 3.58
N GLY A 35 16.80 24.37 2.64
CA GLY A 35 15.82 24.39 1.56
C GLY A 35 14.75 23.37 1.89
N GLY A 36 13.52 23.84 2.15
CA GLY A 36 12.36 22.96 2.19
C GLY A 36 12.32 22.17 0.89
N GLY A 37 12.61 20.87 0.97
CA GLY A 37 12.59 20.01 -0.19
C GLY A 37 11.18 20.04 -0.75
N MET A 38 11.04 20.50 -1.99
CA MET A 38 9.88 20.12 -2.77
C MET A 38 9.87 18.60 -2.77
N THR A 39 8.90 18.02 -2.07
CA THR A 39 8.58 16.60 -2.19
C THR A 39 8.20 16.40 -3.64
N ASP A 40 9.12 15.85 -4.43
CA ASP A 40 8.83 15.43 -5.79
C ASP A 40 7.72 14.37 -5.70
N PRO A 41 6.48 14.66 -6.15
CA PRO A 41 5.38 13.71 -6.05
C PRO A 41 5.58 12.48 -6.93
N GLU A 42 6.56 12.52 -7.84
CA GLU A 42 6.95 11.42 -8.69
C GLU A 42 8.05 10.55 -8.06
N ALA A 43 8.61 10.95 -6.90
CA ALA A 43 9.54 10.12 -6.16
C ALA A 43 8.78 9.03 -5.36
N PRO A 44 9.33 7.80 -5.27
CA PRO A 44 8.80 6.77 -4.37
C PRO A 44 8.65 7.26 -2.93
N ALA A 45 7.52 6.93 -2.31
CA ALA A 45 7.20 7.19 -0.91
C ALA A 45 7.20 5.89 -0.08
N SER A 46 7.19 6.01 1.25
CA SER A 46 6.94 4.85 2.12
C SER A 46 5.52 4.34 1.92
N CYS A 47 5.32 3.03 1.89
CA CYS A 47 3.98 2.42 1.84
C CYS A 47 3.19 2.56 3.14
N ASP A 48 3.81 3.05 4.23
CA ASP A 48 3.12 3.36 5.50
C ASP A 48 1.97 4.38 5.32
N ILE A 49 1.98 5.16 4.23
CA ILE A 49 0.87 6.06 3.86
C ILE A 49 -0.47 5.32 3.72
N LEU A 50 -0.46 4.02 3.40
CA LEU A 50 -1.66 3.19 3.32
C LEU A 50 -2.35 3.02 4.68
N ALA A 51 -1.63 3.18 5.80
CA ALA A 51 -2.21 3.15 7.15
C ALA A 51 -3.30 4.21 7.36
N SER A 52 -3.28 5.31 6.61
CA SER A 52 -4.30 6.36 6.67
C SER A 52 -5.62 5.98 5.99
N VAL A 53 -5.56 5.00 5.07
CA VAL A 53 -6.69 4.55 4.23
C VAL A 53 -7.04 3.09 4.48
N THR A 54 -6.60 2.50 5.59
CA THR A 54 -7.07 1.15 5.98
C THR A 54 -8.56 1.17 6.32
N GLY A 55 -9.23 0.08 5.97
CA GLY A 55 -10.67 -0.08 6.20
C GLY A 55 -11.38 -0.86 5.10
N THR A 56 -12.69 -0.95 5.26
CA THR A 56 -13.60 -1.58 4.30
C THR A 56 -14.34 -0.48 3.54
N TYR A 57 -14.48 -0.68 2.25
CA TYR A 57 -15.09 0.24 1.31
C TYR A 57 -16.18 -0.48 0.54
N THR A 58 -17.42 0.00 0.62
CA THR A 58 -18.50 -0.47 -0.23
C THR A 58 -18.41 0.18 -1.61
N VAL A 59 -18.53 -0.60 -2.67
CA VAL A 59 -18.63 -0.08 -4.04
C VAL A 59 -20.01 0.52 -4.25
N THR A 60 -20.05 1.83 -4.54
CA THR A 60 -21.30 2.61 -4.61
C THR A 60 -21.70 2.98 -6.03
N GLY A 61 -20.79 2.82 -6.99
CA GLY A 61 -21.01 3.21 -8.37
C GLY A 61 -20.29 2.31 -9.35
N ASP A 62 -20.79 2.35 -10.58
CA ASP A 62 -20.43 1.41 -11.63
C ASP A 62 -19.01 1.64 -12.16
N PRO A 63 -18.36 0.56 -12.67
CA PRO A 63 -16.97 0.63 -13.07
C PRO A 63 -16.78 1.27 -14.45
N THR A 64 -16.89 2.61 -14.46
CA THR A 64 -16.91 3.49 -15.64
C THR A 64 -17.99 3.17 -16.68
N ASP A 65 -18.27 4.12 -17.55
CA ASP A 65 -19.00 3.97 -18.80
C ASP A 65 -18.35 2.94 -19.73
N ASN A 66 -19.17 2.28 -20.56
CA ASN A 66 -18.86 0.99 -21.20
C ASN A 66 -17.61 0.96 -22.11
N GLU A 67 -17.09 2.11 -22.51
CA GLU A 67 -16.03 2.25 -23.53
C GLU A 67 -14.66 1.72 -23.06
N HIS A 68 -14.45 1.60 -21.75
CA HIS A 68 -13.19 1.13 -21.15
C HIS A 68 -13.32 -0.23 -20.44
N ARG A 69 -14.50 -0.86 -20.47
CA ARG A 69 -14.75 -2.17 -19.84
C ARG A 69 -14.15 -3.30 -20.70
N GLY A 70 -12.87 -3.62 -20.47
CA GLY A 70 -12.17 -4.76 -21.11
C GLY A 70 -13.01 -6.04 -21.02
N ALA A 71 -13.18 -6.74 -22.14
CA ALA A 71 -14.16 -7.82 -22.30
C ALA A 71 -13.96 -9.07 -21.41
N THR A 72 -12.89 -9.10 -20.61
CA THR A 72 -12.40 -10.28 -19.90
C THR A 72 -12.53 -10.27 -18.38
N THR A 73 -12.80 -9.14 -17.70
CA THR A 73 -12.86 -9.12 -16.22
C THR A 73 -14.02 -8.27 -15.69
N ASN A 74 -15.22 -8.87 -15.67
CA ASN A 74 -16.33 -8.46 -14.79
C ASN A 74 -15.99 -8.60 -13.29
N ASP A 75 -14.78 -9.05 -12.96
CA ASP A 75 -14.27 -9.31 -11.62
C ASP A 75 -14.04 -8.05 -10.77
N HIS A 76 -14.46 -6.86 -11.21
CA HIS A 76 -14.29 -5.63 -10.45
C HIS A 76 -15.62 -4.91 -10.18
N GLN A 77 -16.76 -5.58 -10.47
CA GLN A 77 -18.13 -5.18 -10.11
C GLN A 77 -18.50 -5.64 -8.68
N ARG A 78 -17.53 -5.66 -7.77
CA ARG A 78 -17.62 -6.39 -6.49
C ARG A 78 -18.17 -5.51 -5.37
N GLY A 79 -18.68 -6.14 -4.31
CA GLY A 79 -19.47 -5.45 -3.29
C GLY A 79 -18.60 -4.60 -2.37
N THR A 80 -17.43 -5.12 -2.00
CA THR A 80 -16.49 -4.47 -1.10
C THR A 80 -15.06 -4.49 -1.62
N ILE A 81 -14.28 -3.51 -1.16
CA ILE A 81 -12.81 -3.45 -1.27
C ILE A 81 -12.27 -3.28 0.14
N VAL A 82 -11.27 -4.06 0.53
CA VAL A 82 -10.63 -4.00 1.85
C VAL A 82 -9.18 -3.59 1.68
N VAL A 83 -8.78 -2.54 2.39
CA VAL A 83 -7.38 -2.18 2.61
C VAL A 83 -7.02 -2.64 4.02
N ALA A 84 -6.29 -3.74 4.11
CA ALA A 84 -5.96 -4.41 5.36
C ALA A 84 -4.80 -3.72 6.13
N ASP A 85 -4.66 -4.04 7.42
CA ASP A 85 -3.62 -3.47 8.29
C ASP A 85 -2.19 -3.88 7.89
N ASP A 86 -2.05 -4.96 7.12
CA ASP A 86 -0.78 -5.38 6.50
C ASP A 86 -0.56 -4.76 5.11
N PHE A 87 -1.39 -3.77 4.75
CA PHE A 87 -1.42 -3.06 3.47
C PHE A 87 -1.85 -3.92 2.27
N GLY A 88 -2.37 -5.13 2.52
CA GLY A 88 -3.03 -5.90 1.48
C GLY A 88 -4.28 -5.19 0.95
N ILE A 89 -4.53 -5.29 -0.36
CA ILE A 89 -5.73 -4.77 -1.01
C ILE A 89 -6.51 -5.95 -1.59
N ASP A 90 -7.72 -6.17 -1.07
CA ASP A 90 -8.61 -7.27 -1.43
C ASP A 90 -9.89 -6.72 -2.07
N PHE A 91 -10.29 -7.30 -3.20
CA PHE A 91 -11.49 -6.96 -3.94
C PHE A 91 -12.47 -8.14 -3.86
N ASP A 92 -12.94 -8.53 -2.69
CA ASP A 92 -13.73 -9.76 -2.46
C ASP A 92 -13.15 -11.05 -3.13
N GLU A 93 -13.99 -12.09 -3.28
CA GLU A 93 -13.65 -13.47 -3.65
C GLU A 93 -12.51 -13.66 -4.68
N GLY A 94 -11.30 -13.92 -4.18
CA GLY A 94 -10.20 -14.48 -4.96
C GLY A 94 -9.30 -13.49 -5.69
N ILE A 95 -9.44 -12.18 -5.47
CA ILE A 95 -8.51 -11.16 -5.99
C ILE A 95 -7.94 -10.36 -4.82
N ALA A 96 -6.82 -10.85 -4.31
CA ALA A 96 -6.09 -10.21 -3.22
C ALA A 96 -4.67 -9.87 -3.66
N PHE A 97 -4.25 -8.65 -3.36
CA PHE A 97 -2.91 -8.16 -3.55
C PHE A 97 -2.25 -8.04 -2.18
N SER A 98 -1.24 -8.86 -1.91
CA SER A 98 -0.55 -8.86 -0.63
C SER A 98 0.25 -7.58 -0.44
N GLY A 99 0.24 -7.00 0.76
CA GLY A 99 1.11 -5.87 1.10
C GLY A 99 2.61 -6.23 1.01
N ALA A 100 2.96 -7.52 1.19
CA ALA A 100 4.32 -8.00 1.03
C ALA A 100 4.82 -8.03 -0.42
N ASP A 101 3.89 -8.00 -1.40
CA ASP A 101 4.21 -8.02 -2.83
C ASP A 101 4.29 -6.59 -3.41
N ILE A 102 4.09 -5.55 -2.59
CA ILE A 102 4.21 -4.17 -3.05
C ILE A 102 5.67 -3.90 -3.42
N ALA A 103 5.89 -3.48 -4.67
CA ALA A 103 7.19 -3.07 -5.16
C ALA A 103 7.51 -1.62 -4.76
N THR A 104 6.55 -0.71 -4.98
CA THR A 104 6.73 0.73 -4.75
C THR A 104 5.39 1.41 -4.43
N CYS A 105 5.41 2.40 -3.54
CA CYS A 105 4.30 3.33 -3.34
C CYS A 105 4.67 4.74 -3.77
N TYR A 106 3.70 5.53 -4.24
CA TYR A 106 3.86 6.94 -4.54
C TYR A 106 2.78 7.74 -3.81
N ASP A 107 3.23 8.78 -3.10
CA ASP A 107 2.36 9.71 -2.40
C ASP A 107 2.03 10.89 -3.32
N ARG A 108 0.81 10.88 -3.88
CA ARG A 108 0.24 12.01 -4.62
C ARG A 108 -0.93 12.63 -3.86
N THR A 109 -0.91 12.57 -2.53
CA THR A 109 -1.98 13.12 -1.68
C THR A 109 -2.00 14.66 -1.68
N ASN A 110 -0.90 15.32 -2.06
CA ASN A 110 -0.77 16.79 -2.07
C ASN A 110 -0.95 17.43 -3.46
N GLN A 111 -1.60 16.74 -4.41
CA GLN A 111 -1.86 17.28 -5.75
C GLN A 111 -3.16 18.12 -5.80
N ASP A 112 -3.20 19.16 -6.63
CA ASP A 112 -4.44 19.94 -6.85
C ASP A 112 -5.47 19.18 -7.69
N HIS A 113 -4.99 18.24 -8.51
CA HIS A 113 -5.79 17.36 -9.36
C HIS A 113 -5.26 15.94 -9.22
N ASP A 114 -6.13 14.93 -9.34
CA ASP A 114 -5.68 13.54 -9.37
C ASP A 114 -4.94 13.12 -8.07
N ARG A 115 -5.50 13.54 -6.92
CA ARG A 115 -5.02 13.18 -5.59
C ARG A 115 -5.16 11.68 -5.40
N ARG A 116 -4.04 10.99 -5.14
CA ARG A 116 -4.08 9.55 -4.94
C ARG A 116 -2.91 9.00 -4.17
N ILE A 117 -3.07 7.79 -3.67
CA ILE A 117 -1.97 6.89 -3.33
C ILE A 117 -1.86 5.89 -4.46
N GLN A 118 -0.68 5.80 -5.09
CA GLN A 118 -0.41 4.78 -6.12
C GLN A 118 0.41 3.65 -5.51
N VAL A 119 -0.01 2.41 -5.73
CA VAL A 119 0.63 1.19 -5.27
C VAL A 119 1.01 0.36 -6.49
N SER A 120 2.30 0.13 -6.72
CA SER A 120 2.82 -0.69 -7.80
C SER A 120 3.28 -2.04 -7.27
N TYR A 121 2.89 -3.13 -7.94
CA TYR A 121 3.24 -4.52 -7.55
C TYR A 121 4.31 -5.15 -8.44
N ASP A 122 4.71 -4.45 -9.49
CA ASP A 122 5.76 -4.88 -10.40
C ASP A 122 6.81 -3.77 -10.54
N SER A 123 8.04 -4.12 -10.93
CA SER A 123 9.13 -3.16 -11.12
C SER A 123 9.02 -2.32 -12.40
N ASP A 124 8.02 -2.60 -13.23
CA ASP A 124 7.74 -1.94 -14.51
C ASP A 124 6.53 -1.01 -14.34
N ASP A 125 6.64 0.22 -14.85
CA ASP A 125 5.57 1.23 -14.85
C ASP A 125 4.31 0.77 -15.61
N SER A 126 4.43 -0.29 -16.42
CA SER A 126 3.34 -0.91 -17.19
C SER A 126 2.73 -2.16 -16.53
N GLY A 127 3.24 -2.55 -15.37
CA GLY A 127 2.75 -3.67 -14.57
C GLY A 127 1.44 -3.38 -13.83
N ARG A 128 1.18 -4.16 -12.79
CA ARG A 128 -0.01 -4.07 -11.94
C ARG A 128 0.12 -2.88 -11.00
N VAL A 129 -0.87 -2.01 -11.07
CA VAL A 129 -0.96 -0.78 -10.29
C VAL A 129 -2.36 -0.65 -9.70
N ILE A 130 -2.43 -0.30 -8.43
CA ILE A 130 -3.65 0.13 -7.77
C ILE A 130 -3.53 1.62 -7.45
N ASN A 131 -4.51 2.42 -7.87
CA ASN A 131 -4.63 3.82 -7.49
C ASN A 131 -5.81 3.98 -6.53
N LEU A 132 -5.57 4.58 -5.37
CA LEU A 132 -6.58 4.98 -4.40
C LEU A 132 -6.76 6.48 -4.51
N TYR A 133 -7.79 6.93 -5.21
CA TYR A 133 -8.10 8.34 -5.40
C TYR A 133 -8.75 8.91 -4.15
N LEU A 134 -8.41 10.17 -3.84
CA LEU A 134 -8.77 10.83 -2.61
C LEU A 134 -9.59 12.10 -2.86
N THR A 135 -10.60 12.31 -2.03
CA THR A 135 -11.36 13.58 -1.94
C THR A 135 -10.48 14.73 -1.43
N ALA A 136 -11.02 15.95 -1.39
CA ALA A 136 -10.35 17.10 -0.77
C ALA A 136 -10.06 16.86 0.74
N GLU A 137 -10.91 16.09 1.39
CA GLU A 137 -10.87 15.73 2.80
C GLU A 137 -9.87 14.59 3.10
N GLY A 138 -9.41 13.87 2.06
CA GLY A 138 -8.47 12.75 2.18
C GLY A 138 -9.16 11.38 2.29
N ASP A 139 -10.47 11.31 2.05
CA ASP A 139 -11.20 10.04 2.01
C ASP A 139 -11.04 9.38 0.64
N VAL A 140 -11.01 8.04 0.60
CA VAL A 140 -10.99 7.32 -0.69
C VAL A 140 -12.39 7.33 -1.29
N ASP A 141 -12.53 7.89 -2.50
CA ASP A 141 -13.80 7.95 -3.26
C ASP A 141 -13.78 7.12 -4.54
N GLU A 142 -12.60 6.73 -5.02
CA GLU A 142 -12.45 5.86 -6.18
C GLU A 142 -11.21 4.97 -6.06
N VAL A 143 -11.33 3.72 -6.51
CA VAL A 143 -10.22 2.76 -6.61
C VAL A 143 -10.06 2.34 -8.06
N GLN A 144 -8.83 2.36 -8.58
CA GLN A 144 -8.51 1.85 -9.91
C GLN A 144 -7.52 0.70 -9.83
N PHE A 145 -7.80 -0.38 -10.53
CA PHE A 145 -6.82 -1.40 -10.91
C PHE A 145 -6.40 -1.19 -12.37
N ARG A 146 -5.10 -1.12 -12.62
CA ARG A 146 -4.52 -0.96 -13.95
C ARG A 146 -3.41 -1.99 -14.18
N HIS A 147 -3.43 -2.61 -15.35
CA HIS A 147 -2.33 -3.41 -15.87
C HIS A 147 -2.14 -3.10 -17.35
N SER A 148 -1.24 -2.16 -17.65
CA SER A 148 -1.08 -1.62 -19.01
C SER A 148 -0.62 -2.69 -20.01
N ASN A 149 0.26 -3.61 -19.60
CA ASN A 149 0.74 -4.72 -20.45
C ASN A 149 -0.39 -5.68 -20.89
N GLU A 150 -1.48 -5.76 -20.11
CA GLU A 150 -2.65 -6.59 -20.42
C GLU A 150 -3.85 -5.78 -20.92
N GLY A 151 -3.70 -4.46 -21.07
CA GLY A 151 -4.79 -3.56 -21.47
C GLY A 151 -5.91 -3.47 -20.43
N VAL A 152 -5.63 -3.77 -19.16
CA VAL A 152 -6.61 -3.71 -18.07
C VAL A 152 -6.59 -2.31 -17.46
N ASN A 153 -7.76 -1.69 -17.35
CA ASN A 153 -7.96 -0.43 -16.64
C ASN A 153 -9.40 -0.42 -16.12
N VAL A 154 -9.56 -0.62 -14.82
CA VAL A 154 -10.87 -0.70 -14.19
C VAL A 154 -10.90 0.21 -12.98
N ARG A 155 -11.95 1.02 -12.87
CA ARG A 155 -12.16 2.02 -11.81
C ARG A 155 -13.46 1.70 -11.10
N ALA A 156 -13.59 1.97 -9.82
CA ALA A 156 -14.80 1.76 -9.05
C ALA A 156 -14.99 2.92 -8.06
N LEU A 157 -16.19 3.49 -8.01
CA LEU A 157 -16.55 4.48 -6.99
C LEU A 157 -16.83 3.75 -5.68
N VAL A 158 -16.30 4.27 -4.59
CA VAL A 158 -16.39 3.64 -3.27
C VAL A 158 -16.83 4.64 -2.20
N SER A 159 -17.39 4.09 -1.13
CA SER A 159 -17.59 4.81 0.13
C SER A 159 -17.04 3.96 1.26
N LYS A 160 -16.36 4.60 2.21
CA LYS A 160 -15.96 3.93 3.45
C LYS A 160 -17.21 3.52 4.24
N ASP A 161 -17.17 2.32 4.82
CA ASP A 161 -18.22 1.79 5.68
C ASP A 161 -18.27 2.46 7.07
#